data_AF-A0A0R3RKQ2-F1
#
_entry.id   AF-A0A0R3RKQ2-F1
#
_cell.length_a   1.000
_cell.length_b   1.000
_cell.length_c   1.000
_cell.angle_alpha   90.00
_cell.angle_beta   90.00
_cell.angle_gamma   90.00
#
_symmetry.space_group_name_H-M   'P 1'
#
loop_
_entity.id
_entity.type
_entity.pdbx_description
1 polymer ?
#
loop_
_entity_poly.entity_id
_entity_poly.type
_entity_poly.pdbx_seq_one_letter_code
_entity_poly.pdbx_strand_id
1 'polypeptide(L)'
;MKKSEDMRMLQKCIVEGHADMTRTFTENDWSNIDTGNVNSYVKSKTLAEKAAWDFIHKEDVKFKLTVINPALVVGPLLHNEQGTSVKIIRRLLKNEIPAVPTVQFGLVDVRDVAQAHIRAMREPRSDGLRILISYQPSFWFMDIANVLRDEFSSQGYSIPKITVPYPIAWLYSLFSKEAKQQILNRFGNEVHFDNSLAKDILGIEFINPKESIIAMAYDIIERDMAPKQKNYRGPPII
;
A
#
# COMPACT_ATOMS: atom_id res chain seq x y z
N MET A 1 16.01 21.20 -13.89
CA MET A 1 14.63 20.65 -13.80
C MET A 1 14.68 19.28 -13.13
N LYS A 2 14.46 19.20 -11.82
CA LYS A 2 14.25 17.91 -11.13
C LYS A 2 12.87 17.39 -11.54
N LYS A 3 12.83 16.25 -12.24
CA LYS A 3 11.58 15.52 -12.49
C LYS A 3 10.93 15.23 -11.13
N SER A 4 9.66 15.57 -10.98
CA SER A 4 8.86 15.26 -9.79
C SER A 4 8.77 13.74 -9.62
N GLU A 5 9.62 13.17 -8.77
CA GLU A 5 9.57 11.76 -8.33
C GLU A 5 8.54 11.54 -7.21
N ASP A 6 7.58 12.44 -7.08
CA ASP A 6 6.65 12.47 -5.96
C ASP A 6 5.53 11.44 -6.10
N MET A 7 5.59 10.44 -5.22
CA MET A 7 4.44 9.71 -4.68
C MET A 7 3.71 8.74 -5.64
N ARG A 8 4.39 7.64 -6.00
CA ARG A 8 3.77 6.48 -6.70
C ARG A 8 2.98 5.59 -5.73
N MET A 9 1.75 5.97 -5.38
CA MET A 9 0.80 5.22 -4.51
C MET A 9 -0.02 4.17 -5.32
N LEU A 10 -1.08 3.52 -4.81
CA LEU A 10 -1.09 2.18 -4.16
C LEU A 10 -2.35 1.35 -4.52
N GLN A 11 -2.14 0.18 -5.12
CA GLN A 11 -2.88 -1.10 -5.03
C GLN A 11 -2.59 -1.84 -6.33
N LYS A 12 -1.87 -2.95 -6.23
CA LYS A 12 -1.21 -3.54 -7.39
C LYS A 12 -2.16 -4.50 -8.08
N CYS A 13 -2.14 -4.46 -9.41
CA CYS A 13 -2.74 -5.42 -10.33
C CYS A 13 -4.25 -5.67 -10.26
N ILE A 14 -4.96 -5.19 -9.24
CA ILE A 14 -6.37 -5.52 -8.96
C ILE A 14 -7.29 -4.30 -9.06
N VAL A 15 -6.87 -3.13 -8.56
CA VAL A 15 -7.82 -2.04 -8.21
C VAL A 15 -7.86 -0.86 -9.19
N GLU A 16 -6.76 -0.56 -9.85
CA GLU A 16 -6.63 0.71 -10.58
C GLU A 16 -7.32 0.66 -11.95
N GLY A 17 -7.90 1.79 -12.37
CA GLY A 17 -8.52 1.95 -13.70
C GLY A 17 -9.99 1.52 -13.79
N HIS A 18 -10.60 1.05 -12.71
CA HIS A 18 -12.03 0.75 -12.68
C HIS A 18 -12.87 2.03 -12.58
N ALA A 19 -14.03 2.05 -13.23
CA ALA A 19 -14.96 3.18 -13.16
C ALA A 19 -15.68 3.23 -11.81
N ASP A 20 -16.04 2.06 -11.29
CA ASP A 20 -16.58 1.88 -9.95
C ASP A 20 -15.48 1.40 -9.00
N MET A 21 -15.11 2.28 -8.07
CA MET A 21 -14.08 2.05 -7.06
C MET A 21 -14.67 1.66 -5.70
N THR A 22 -16.00 1.66 -5.53
CA THR A 22 -16.69 1.35 -4.27
C THR A 22 -17.19 -0.09 -4.20
N ARG A 23 -17.08 -0.85 -5.28
CA ARG A 23 -17.30 -2.30 -5.25
C ARG A 23 -16.23 -3.03 -4.43
N THR A 24 -16.54 -4.28 -4.06
CA THR A 24 -15.57 -5.17 -3.42
C THR A 24 -14.64 -5.77 -4.47
N PHE A 25 -13.33 -5.63 -4.27
CA PHE A 25 -12.30 -6.21 -5.12
C PHE A 25 -11.88 -7.60 -4.60
N THR A 26 -11.70 -8.51 -5.54
CA THR A 26 -11.35 -9.92 -5.33
C THR A 26 -10.12 -10.31 -6.14
N GLU A 27 -9.67 -11.54 -6.00
CA GLU A 27 -8.55 -12.14 -6.73
C GLU A 27 -8.80 -12.28 -8.23
N ASN A 28 -10.06 -12.19 -8.67
CA ASN A 28 -10.43 -12.26 -10.08
C ASN A 28 -10.30 -10.91 -10.80
N ASP A 29 -10.16 -9.81 -10.06
CA ASP A 29 -10.11 -8.49 -10.64
C ASP A 29 -8.71 -8.14 -11.18
N TRP A 30 -8.69 -7.44 -12.31
CA TRP A 30 -7.48 -6.98 -12.98
C TRP A 30 -7.57 -5.48 -13.20
N SER A 31 -6.51 -4.76 -12.83
CA SER A 31 -6.40 -3.33 -13.11
C SER A 31 -6.59 -3.04 -14.60
N ASN A 32 -7.46 -2.09 -14.91
CA ASN A 32 -7.80 -1.70 -16.27
C ASN A 32 -6.79 -0.68 -16.81
N ILE A 33 -5.71 -1.20 -17.38
CA ILE A 33 -4.55 -0.44 -17.87
C ILE A 33 -4.79 0.32 -19.19
N ASP A 34 -5.91 0.08 -19.88
CA ASP A 34 -6.21 0.66 -21.20
C ASP A 34 -6.91 2.03 -21.12
N THR A 35 -7.38 2.40 -19.92
CA THR A 35 -8.10 3.66 -19.67
C THR A 35 -7.21 4.92 -19.74
N GLY A 36 -5.90 4.77 -19.95
CA GLY A 36 -4.94 5.89 -19.95
C GLY A 36 -4.72 6.57 -18.58
N ASN A 37 -5.44 6.13 -17.55
CA ASN A 37 -5.47 6.72 -16.22
C ASN A 37 -4.71 5.89 -15.16
N VAL A 38 -3.90 4.92 -15.59
CA VAL A 38 -3.14 4.05 -14.70
C VAL A 38 -1.66 4.45 -14.70
N ASN A 39 -1.10 4.62 -13.49
CA ASN A 39 0.31 4.94 -13.30
C ASN A 39 1.22 3.86 -13.93
N SER A 40 2.34 4.27 -14.55
CA SER A 40 3.33 3.36 -15.15
C SER A 40 3.79 2.24 -14.22
N TYR A 41 3.89 2.50 -12.92
CA TYR A 41 4.24 1.48 -11.94
C TYR A 41 3.17 0.37 -11.86
N VAL A 42 1.90 0.75 -11.71
CA VAL A 42 0.80 -0.22 -11.66
C VAL A 42 0.71 -0.98 -12.98
N LYS A 43 0.78 -0.26 -14.11
CA LYS A 43 0.80 -0.86 -15.45
C LYS A 43 1.94 -1.88 -15.59
N SER A 44 3.15 -1.56 -15.12
CA SER A 44 4.28 -2.48 -15.18
C SER A 44 4.04 -3.76 -14.36
N LYS A 45 3.41 -3.66 -13.19
CA LYS A 45 3.10 -4.80 -12.33
C LYS A 45 2.00 -5.67 -12.94
N THR A 46 0.94 -5.07 -13.46
CA THR A 46 -0.15 -5.79 -14.16
C THR A 46 0.38 -6.55 -15.38
N LEU A 47 1.22 -5.90 -16.21
CA LEU A 47 1.79 -6.53 -17.40
C LEU A 47 2.77 -7.66 -17.05
N ALA A 48 3.59 -7.48 -16.01
CA ALA A 48 4.50 -8.54 -15.55
C ALA A 48 3.73 -9.77 -15.05
N GLU A 49 2.63 -9.57 -14.33
CA GLU A 49 1.77 -10.68 -13.88
C GLU A 49 1.10 -11.40 -15.05
N LYS A 50 0.53 -10.65 -16.01
CA LYS A 50 -0.02 -11.24 -17.25
C LYS A 50 1.03 -12.05 -18.01
N ALA A 51 2.24 -11.52 -18.15
CA ALA A 51 3.33 -12.23 -18.81
C ALA A 51 3.74 -13.51 -18.08
N ALA A 52 3.73 -13.51 -16.73
CA ALA A 52 4.00 -14.71 -15.94
C ALA A 52 2.94 -15.79 -16.17
N TRP A 53 1.66 -15.41 -16.20
CA TRP A 53 0.58 -16.35 -16.53
C TRP A 53 0.68 -16.85 -17.96
N ASP A 54 0.92 -15.97 -18.94
CA ASP A 54 1.11 -16.37 -20.34
C ASP A 54 2.24 -17.38 -20.51
N PHE A 55 3.35 -17.21 -19.78
CA PHE A 55 4.48 -18.13 -19.79
C PHE A 55 4.09 -19.53 -19.28
N ILE A 56 3.44 -19.61 -18.12
CA ILE A 56 2.99 -20.89 -17.54
C ILE A 56 1.97 -21.62 -18.43
N HIS A 57 1.13 -20.89 -19.16
CA HIS A 57 0.14 -21.50 -20.05
C HIS A 57 0.71 -21.97 -21.40
N LYS A 58 1.79 -21.37 -21.87
CA LYS A 58 2.37 -21.66 -23.20
C LYS A 58 3.53 -22.64 -23.16
N GLU A 59 4.31 -22.62 -22.09
CA GLU A 59 5.53 -23.40 -21.97
C GLU A 59 5.28 -24.69 -21.17
N ASP A 60 5.98 -25.76 -21.52
CA ASP A 60 5.97 -27.02 -20.75
C ASP A 60 6.87 -26.87 -19.51
N VAL A 61 6.31 -26.33 -18.43
CA VAL A 61 7.01 -26.08 -17.16
C VAL A 61 6.73 -27.15 -16.12
N LYS A 62 7.76 -27.54 -15.36
CA LYS A 62 7.65 -28.54 -14.29
C LYS A 62 7.21 -27.98 -12.93
N PHE A 63 6.99 -26.67 -12.84
CA PHE A 63 6.63 -25.99 -11.59
C PHE A 63 5.24 -25.36 -11.69
N LYS A 64 4.66 -25.05 -10.53
CA LYS A 64 3.36 -24.40 -10.38
C LYS A 64 3.53 -22.93 -10.02
N LEU A 65 2.57 -22.09 -10.41
CA LEU A 65 2.59 -20.66 -10.15
C LEU A 65 1.45 -20.27 -9.22
N THR A 66 1.79 -19.52 -8.17
CA THR A 66 0.86 -18.77 -7.34
C THR A 66 1.33 -17.32 -7.33
N VAL A 67 0.41 -16.38 -7.52
CA VAL A 67 0.73 -14.94 -7.47
C VAL A 67 0.24 -14.35 -6.17
N ILE A 68 1.14 -13.75 -5.40
CA ILE A 68 0.81 -12.99 -4.20
C ILE A 68 0.65 -11.51 -4.56
N ASN A 69 -0.56 -10.98 -4.37
CA ASN A 69 -0.92 -9.59 -4.65
C ASN A 69 -1.11 -8.82 -3.33
N PRO A 70 -0.05 -8.26 -2.73
CA PRO A 70 -0.18 -7.48 -1.51
C PRO A 70 -0.73 -6.08 -1.79
N ALA A 71 -1.51 -5.57 -0.83
CA ALA A 71 -1.91 -4.17 -0.77
C ALA A 71 -0.72 -3.25 -0.38
N LEU A 72 -0.96 -2.11 0.29
CA LEU A 72 0.12 -1.29 0.83
C LEU A 72 0.84 -2.02 1.96
N VAL A 73 2.08 -2.41 1.73
CA VAL A 73 2.91 -3.11 2.72
C VAL A 73 3.44 -2.13 3.76
N VAL A 74 3.07 -2.32 5.02
CA VAL A 74 3.56 -1.62 6.22
C VAL A 74 4.25 -2.62 7.16
N GLY A 75 4.91 -2.15 8.23
CA GLY A 75 5.63 -3.03 9.17
C GLY A 75 7.13 -2.75 9.30
N PRO A 76 7.81 -3.46 10.22
CA PRO A 76 9.21 -3.24 10.52
C PRO A 76 10.12 -3.44 9.30
N LEU A 77 11.18 -2.66 9.22
CA LEU A 77 12.13 -2.66 8.12
C LEU A 77 13.26 -3.65 8.40
N LEU A 78 13.55 -4.51 7.42
CA LEU A 78 14.74 -5.37 7.48
C LEU A 78 16.03 -4.57 7.20
N HIS A 79 15.99 -3.66 6.24
CA HIS A 79 17.10 -2.77 5.86
C HIS A 79 16.56 -1.39 5.46
N ASN A 80 17.47 -0.44 5.21
CA ASN A 80 17.11 0.92 4.78
C ASN A 80 16.56 0.88 3.34
N GLU A 81 15.26 0.65 3.21
CA GLU A 81 14.56 0.56 1.92
C GLU A 81 13.92 1.91 1.55
N GLN A 82 13.89 2.22 0.26
CA GLN A 82 13.23 3.41 -0.29
C GLN A 82 11.87 3.07 -0.94
N GLY A 83 11.20 2.02 -0.47
CA GLY A 83 9.89 1.58 -0.95
C GLY A 83 8.85 2.70 -0.85
N THR A 84 7.82 2.66 -1.71
CA THR A 84 6.74 3.66 -1.70
C THR A 84 6.11 3.79 -0.30
N SER A 85 5.82 2.66 0.36
CA SER A 85 5.23 2.61 1.70
C SER A 85 6.06 3.40 2.72
N VAL A 86 7.35 3.09 2.76
CA VAL A 86 8.34 3.73 3.62
C VAL A 86 8.43 5.23 3.35
N LYS A 87 8.38 5.64 2.07
CA LYS A 87 8.36 7.06 1.69
C LYS A 87 7.15 7.79 2.25
N ILE A 88 5.96 7.20 2.27
CA ILE A 88 4.74 7.84 2.81
C ILE A 88 4.91 8.13 4.30
N ILE A 89 5.25 7.09 5.08
CA ILE A 89 5.41 7.21 6.54
C ILE A 89 6.52 8.21 6.86
N ARG A 90 7.64 8.15 6.14
CA ARG A 90 8.73 9.12 6.28
C ARG A 90 8.30 10.55 6.00
N ARG A 91 7.51 10.78 4.94
CA ARG A 91 7.02 12.12 4.58
C ARG A 91 6.08 12.69 5.65
N LEU A 92 5.24 11.84 6.25
CA LEU A 92 4.40 12.23 7.38
C LEU A 92 5.26 12.60 8.60
N LEU A 93 6.25 11.79 8.96
CA LEU A 93 7.18 12.07 10.07
C LEU A 93 8.00 13.35 9.85
N LYS A 94 8.34 13.68 8.60
CA LYS A 94 9.05 14.91 8.23
C LYS A 94 8.14 16.13 8.04
N ASN A 95 6.83 15.99 8.22
CA ASN A 95 5.85 17.04 7.95
C ASN A 95 5.91 17.59 6.51
N GLU A 96 6.28 16.74 5.53
CA GLU A 96 6.40 17.09 4.10
C GLU A 96 5.05 16.99 3.35
N ILE A 97 4.01 16.52 4.03
CA ILE A 97 2.63 16.46 3.55
C ILE A 97 1.82 17.27 4.55
N PRO A 98 1.45 18.54 4.29
CA PRO A 98 0.76 19.36 5.29
C PRO A 98 -0.73 19.00 5.46
N ALA A 99 -1.31 18.34 4.45
CA ALA A 99 -2.69 17.86 4.43
C ALA A 99 -2.75 16.58 3.61
N VAL A 100 -3.54 15.60 4.06
CA VAL A 100 -3.68 14.31 3.36
C VAL A 100 -4.93 14.29 2.47
N PRO A 101 -4.90 13.71 1.27
CA PRO A 101 -6.11 13.55 0.46
C PRO A 101 -7.09 12.57 1.12
N THR A 102 -8.39 12.75 0.86
CA THR A 102 -9.45 11.84 1.28
C THR A 102 -9.46 10.60 0.38
N VAL A 103 -8.58 9.64 0.66
CA VAL A 103 -8.47 8.37 -0.08
C VAL A 103 -8.27 7.22 0.91
N GLN A 104 -8.80 6.04 0.58
CA GLN A 104 -8.56 4.81 1.32
C GLN A 104 -7.45 3.94 0.72
N PHE A 105 -6.76 3.21 1.59
CA PHE A 105 -5.75 2.22 1.26
C PHE A 105 -6.06 0.90 1.96
N GLY A 106 -5.97 -0.20 1.20
CA GLY A 106 -5.77 -1.52 1.79
C GLY A 106 -4.33 -1.59 2.31
N LEU A 107 -4.16 -2.07 3.54
CA LEU A 107 -2.87 -2.20 4.21
C LEU A 107 -2.57 -3.67 4.50
N VAL A 108 -1.31 -4.03 4.62
CA VAL A 108 -0.88 -5.37 5.04
C VAL A 108 0.47 -5.28 5.73
N ASP A 109 0.69 -6.08 6.79
CA ASP A 109 2.00 -6.20 7.41
C ASP A 109 2.98 -6.99 6.52
N VAL A 110 4.23 -6.54 6.42
CA VAL A 110 5.31 -7.21 5.68
C VAL A 110 5.53 -8.66 6.13
N ARG A 111 5.30 -8.96 7.42
CA ARG A 111 5.40 -10.31 7.99
C ARG A 111 4.29 -11.21 7.46
N ASP A 112 3.07 -10.69 7.29
CA ASP A 112 1.97 -11.44 6.69
C ASP A 112 2.25 -11.74 5.22
N VAL A 113 2.81 -10.77 4.50
CA VAL A 113 3.24 -10.96 3.10
C VAL A 113 4.32 -12.04 3.03
N ALA A 114 5.34 -11.99 3.89
CA ALA A 114 6.41 -12.99 3.93
C ALA A 114 5.85 -14.39 4.24
N GLN A 115 4.95 -14.49 5.22
CA GLN A 115 4.27 -15.75 5.53
C GLN A 115 3.45 -16.26 4.34
N ALA A 116 2.71 -15.39 3.65
CA ALA A 116 1.91 -15.76 2.49
C ALA A 116 2.77 -16.38 1.38
N HIS A 117 3.96 -15.82 1.10
CA HIS A 117 4.89 -16.41 0.13
C HIS A 117 5.37 -17.80 0.56
N ILE A 118 5.76 -17.97 1.82
CA ILE A 118 6.25 -19.27 2.33
C ILE A 118 5.14 -20.33 2.31
N ARG A 119 3.93 -19.96 2.72
CA ARG A 119 2.79 -20.88 2.78
C ARG A 119 2.31 -21.26 1.39
N ALA A 120 2.27 -20.33 0.44
CA ALA A 120 1.90 -20.62 -0.95
C ALA A 120 2.83 -21.67 -1.57
N MET A 121 4.16 -21.59 -1.35
CA MET A 121 5.10 -22.59 -1.84
C MET A 121 4.89 -24.01 -1.26
N ARG A 122 4.11 -24.15 -0.18
CA ARG A 122 3.87 -25.41 0.52
C ARG A 122 2.42 -25.90 0.42
N GLU A 123 1.53 -25.12 -0.18
CA GLU A 123 0.10 -25.38 -0.25
C GLU A 123 -0.31 -25.61 -1.70
N PRO A 124 -0.46 -26.87 -2.14
CA PRO A 124 -0.89 -27.18 -3.51
C PRO A 124 -2.25 -26.60 -3.87
N ARG A 125 -3.14 -26.35 -2.89
CA ARG A 125 -4.42 -25.66 -3.16
C ARG A 125 -4.23 -24.23 -3.65
N SER A 126 -3.04 -23.65 -3.48
CA SER A 126 -2.71 -22.32 -3.98
C SER A 126 -2.20 -22.30 -5.43
N ASP A 127 -1.94 -23.47 -6.02
CA ASP A 127 -1.43 -23.59 -7.39
C ASP A 127 -2.44 -23.02 -8.39
N GLY A 128 -1.97 -22.16 -9.30
CA GLY A 128 -2.81 -21.51 -10.30
C GLY A 128 -3.65 -20.34 -9.76
N LEU A 129 -3.49 -19.96 -8.49
CA LEU A 129 -4.24 -18.88 -7.89
C LEU A 129 -3.47 -17.56 -7.87
N ARG A 130 -4.24 -16.48 -7.93
CA ARG A 130 -3.85 -15.14 -7.49
C ARG A 130 -4.42 -14.98 -6.08
N ILE A 131 -3.63 -14.51 -5.12
CA ILE A 131 -4.08 -14.38 -3.73
C ILE A 131 -3.87 -12.94 -3.27
N LEU A 132 -4.96 -12.27 -2.92
CA LEU A 132 -4.94 -10.91 -2.41
C LEU A 132 -4.54 -10.92 -0.93
N ILE A 133 -3.50 -10.17 -0.58
CA ILE A 133 -3.04 -10.04 0.81
C ILE A 133 -3.31 -8.59 1.26
N SER A 134 -4.44 -8.42 1.95
CA SER A 134 -4.91 -7.13 2.46
C SER A 134 -5.67 -7.33 3.77
N TYR A 135 -5.31 -6.57 4.81
CA TYR A 135 -6.10 -6.45 6.03
C TYR A 135 -7.43 -5.75 5.73
N GLN A 136 -8.50 -6.13 6.44
CA GLN A 136 -9.81 -5.48 6.37
C GLN A 136 -10.28 -5.03 7.76
N PRO A 137 -10.93 -3.85 7.88
CA PRO A 137 -11.26 -2.91 6.79
C PRO A 137 -10.05 -2.10 6.26
N SER A 138 -10.22 -1.46 5.11
CA SER A 138 -9.26 -0.49 4.56
C SER A 138 -9.16 0.77 5.43
N PHE A 139 -8.04 1.49 5.32
CA PHE A 139 -7.73 2.67 6.13
C PHE A 139 -7.83 3.94 5.29
N TRP A 140 -8.47 4.98 5.82
CA TRP A 140 -8.31 6.32 5.25
C TRP A 140 -6.87 6.81 5.45
N PHE A 141 -6.39 7.67 4.55
CA PHE A 141 -5.08 8.28 4.75
C PHE A 141 -5.01 9.06 6.08
N MET A 142 -6.13 9.65 6.51
CA MET A 142 -6.22 10.30 7.81
C MET A 142 -6.09 9.31 8.97
N ASP A 143 -6.52 8.06 8.84
CA ASP A 143 -6.34 7.03 9.88
C ASP A 143 -4.86 6.72 10.07
N ILE A 144 -4.10 6.61 8.98
CA ILE A 144 -2.64 6.42 9.03
C ILE A 144 -1.98 7.62 9.72
N ALA A 145 -2.40 8.84 9.36
CA ALA A 145 -1.90 10.06 10.00
C ALA A 145 -2.29 10.13 11.49
N ASN A 146 -3.49 9.70 11.88
CA ASN A 146 -3.94 9.66 13.27
C ASN A 146 -3.09 8.67 14.08
N VAL A 147 -2.86 7.45 13.57
CA VAL A 147 -2.00 6.45 14.25
C VAL A 147 -0.61 7.01 14.55
N LEU A 148 0.02 7.67 13.56
CA LEU A 148 1.32 8.31 13.78
C LEU A 148 1.23 9.50 14.73
N ARG A 149 0.15 10.27 14.68
CA ARG A 149 -0.04 11.44 15.54
C ARG A 149 -0.16 11.02 17.00
N ASP A 150 -0.99 10.02 17.27
CA ASP A 150 -1.27 9.53 18.61
C ASP A 150 0.02 9.04 19.29
N GLU A 151 0.88 8.36 18.54
CA GLU A 151 2.16 7.84 19.05
C GLU A 151 3.28 8.91 19.12
N PHE A 152 3.44 9.72 18.07
CA PHE A 152 4.64 10.54 17.88
C PHE A 152 4.45 12.04 18.18
N SER A 153 3.22 12.55 18.33
CA SER A 153 3.03 13.98 18.66
C SER A 153 3.58 14.35 20.04
N SER A 154 3.44 13.48 21.04
CA SER A 154 4.04 13.68 22.37
C SER A 154 5.59 13.65 22.33
N GLN A 155 6.15 13.10 21.26
CA GLN A 155 7.59 12.96 21.01
C GLN A 155 8.16 14.09 20.13
N GLY A 156 7.33 15.08 19.78
CA GLY A 156 7.75 16.27 19.03
C GLY A 156 7.53 16.20 17.51
N TYR A 157 6.84 15.19 16.99
CA TYR A 157 6.54 15.09 15.57
C TYR A 157 5.25 15.83 15.21
N SER A 158 5.32 16.69 14.19
CA SER A 158 4.15 17.39 13.64
C SER A 158 3.54 16.57 12.50
N ILE A 159 2.44 15.89 12.79
CA ILE A 159 1.70 15.08 11.81
C ILE A 159 0.42 15.83 11.39
N PRO A 160 0.01 15.77 10.10
CA PRO A 160 -1.17 16.46 9.59
C PRO A 160 -2.46 16.15 10.35
N LYS A 161 -3.34 17.16 10.45
CA LYS A 161 -4.65 17.07 11.11
C LYS A 161 -5.83 17.29 10.17
N ILE A 162 -5.56 17.75 8.95
CA ILE A 162 -6.60 18.15 7.99
C ILE A 162 -6.50 17.34 6.71
N THR A 163 -7.66 17.11 6.10
CA THR A 163 -7.74 16.56 4.75
C THR A 163 -7.68 17.70 3.73
N VAL A 164 -7.20 17.40 2.52
CA VAL A 164 -7.24 18.35 1.41
C VAL A 164 -8.69 18.48 0.92
N PRO A 165 -9.29 19.68 0.91
CA PRO A 165 -10.61 19.90 0.32
C PRO A 165 -10.62 19.56 -1.18
N TYR A 166 -11.73 19.02 -1.66
CA TYR A 166 -11.86 18.59 -3.06
C TYR A 166 -11.49 19.69 -4.09
N PRO A 167 -11.93 20.96 -3.97
CA PRO A 167 -11.56 21.99 -4.94
C PRO A 167 -10.05 22.22 -5.05
N ILE A 168 -9.32 22.08 -3.93
CA ILE A 168 -7.86 22.20 -3.89
C ILE A 168 -7.20 20.99 -4.54
N ALA A 169 -7.70 19.77 -4.25
CA ALA A 169 -7.23 18.56 -4.89
C ALA A 169 -7.47 18.60 -6.42
N TRP A 170 -8.64 19.10 -6.83
CA TRP A 170 -8.99 19.29 -8.24
C TRP A 170 -8.07 20.28 -8.93
N LEU A 171 -7.82 21.44 -8.32
CA LEU A 171 -6.90 22.43 -8.88
C LEU A 171 -5.48 21.87 -9.02
N TYR A 172 -5.00 21.15 -8.00
CA TYR A 172 -3.68 20.51 -8.03
C TYR A 172 -3.56 19.45 -9.14
N SER A 173 -4.65 18.75 -9.45
CA SER A 173 -4.70 17.74 -10.52
C SER A 173 -4.41 18.31 -11.91
N LEU A 174 -4.61 19.62 -12.12
CA LEU A 174 -4.30 20.27 -13.40
C LEU A 174 -2.79 20.37 -13.64
N PHE A 175 -2.00 20.36 -12.57
CA PHE A 175 -0.54 20.50 -12.62
C PHE A 175 0.20 19.18 -12.47
N SER A 176 -0.47 18.09 -12.10
CA SER A 176 0.11 16.75 -11.97
C SER A 176 -0.84 15.68 -12.50
N LYS A 177 -0.39 14.95 -13.53
CA LYS A 177 -1.11 13.78 -14.05
C LYS A 177 -1.26 12.72 -12.96
N GLU A 178 -0.27 12.60 -12.09
CA GLU A 178 -0.25 11.67 -10.96
C GLU A 178 -1.34 12.02 -9.94
N ALA A 179 -1.46 13.29 -9.57
CA ALA A 179 -2.52 13.76 -8.67
C ALA A 179 -3.91 13.50 -9.27
N LYS A 180 -4.09 13.75 -10.57
CA LYS A 180 -5.33 13.41 -11.26
C LYS A 180 -5.65 11.92 -11.19
N GLN A 181 -4.68 11.06 -11.49
CA GLN A 181 -4.89 9.61 -11.55
C GLN A 181 -5.08 8.96 -10.17
N GLN A 182 -4.31 9.39 -9.17
CA GLN A 182 -4.22 8.72 -7.86
C GLN A 182 -5.09 9.36 -6.78
N ILE A 183 -5.37 10.66 -6.89
CA ILE A 183 -6.16 11.39 -5.89
C ILE A 183 -7.59 11.54 -6.38
N LEU A 184 -7.81 12.16 -7.55
CA LEU A 184 -9.18 12.49 -7.98
C LEU A 184 -10.04 11.27 -8.28
N ASN A 185 -9.52 10.25 -8.97
CA ASN A 185 -10.31 9.06 -9.30
C ASN A 185 -10.74 8.24 -8.06
N ARG A 186 -10.09 8.48 -6.93
CA ARG A 186 -10.30 7.75 -5.67
C ARG A 186 -10.86 8.64 -4.57
N PHE A 187 -11.07 9.92 -4.84
CA PHE A 187 -11.37 10.90 -3.82
C PHE A 187 -12.72 10.61 -3.18
N GLY A 188 -12.72 10.36 -1.87
CA GLY A 188 -13.93 10.07 -1.11
C GLY A 188 -14.48 8.66 -1.30
N ASN A 189 -13.87 7.82 -2.14
CA ASN A 189 -14.35 6.45 -2.37
C ASN A 189 -13.82 5.51 -1.28
N GLU A 190 -14.73 4.72 -0.71
CA GLU A 190 -14.36 3.57 0.11
C GLU A 190 -13.87 2.43 -0.78
N VAL A 191 -12.81 1.75 -0.35
CA VAL A 191 -12.22 0.64 -1.11
C VAL A 191 -12.33 -0.62 -0.27
N HIS A 192 -13.07 -1.60 -0.78
CA HIS A 192 -13.33 -2.86 -0.08
C HIS A 192 -12.58 -4.02 -0.73
N PHE A 193 -12.09 -4.94 0.09
CA PHE A 193 -11.42 -6.16 -0.35
C PHE A 193 -12.04 -7.39 0.27
N ASP A 194 -12.16 -8.45 -0.52
CA ASP A 194 -12.39 -9.79 0.01
C ASP A 194 -11.05 -10.48 0.24
N ASN A 195 -10.75 -10.84 1.50
CA ASN A 195 -9.54 -11.55 1.87
C ASN A 195 -9.81 -12.99 2.35
N SER A 196 -11.00 -13.52 2.06
CA SER A 196 -11.42 -14.86 2.47
C SER A 196 -10.48 -15.95 1.92
N LEU A 197 -10.04 -15.84 0.66
CA LEU A 197 -9.14 -16.83 0.04
C LEU A 197 -7.77 -16.89 0.74
N ALA A 198 -7.21 -15.74 1.13
CA ALA A 198 -5.95 -15.69 1.86
C ALA A 198 -6.05 -16.36 3.25
N LYS A 199 -7.21 -16.24 3.90
CA LYS A 199 -7.49 -16.91 5.18
C LYS A 199 -7.71 -18.41 4.99
N ASP A 200 -8.49 -18.82 4.00
CA ASP A 200 -8.86 -20.22 3.78
C ASP A 200 -7.70 -21.07 3.24
N ILE A 201 -7.04 -20.59 2.18
CA ILE A 201 -5.98 -21.34 1.51
C ILE A 201 -4.67 -21.23 2.26
N LEU A 202 -4.28 -20.01 2.65
CA LEU A 202 -2.98 -19.77 3.27
C LEU A 202 -3.05 -19.70 4.80
N GLY A 203 -4.22 -19.70 5.44
CA GLY A 203 -4.33 -19.61 6.90
C GLY A 203 -3.82 -18.29 7.48
N ILE A 204 -3.81 -17.20 6.70
CA ILE A 204 -3.22 -15.93 7.13
C ILE A 204 -4.11 -15.25 8.16
N GLU A 205 -3.55 -15.03 9.35
CA GLU A 205 -4.11 -14.16 10.36
C GLU A 205 -3.43 -12.80 10.25
N PHE A 206 -4.16 -11.80 9.79
CA PHE A 206 -3.58 -10.49 9.50
C PHE A 206 -3.26 -9.71 10.76
N ILE A 207 -2.04 -9.21 10.85
CA ILE A 207 -1.61 -8.30 11.90
C ILE A 207 -2.33 -6.96 11.73
N ASN A 208 -2.72 -6.34 12.85
CA ASN A 208 -3.36 -5.03 12.83
C ASN A 208 -2.39 -3.98 12.23
N PRO A 209 -2.74 -3.32 11.11
CA PRO A 209 -1.85 -2.37 10.45
C PRO A 209 -1.43 -1.20 11.33
N LYS A 210 -2.17 -0.86 12.39
CA LYS A 210 -1.80 0.20 13.34
C LYS A 210 -0.45 -0.09 14.00
N GLU A 211 -0.27 -1.32 14.47
CA GLU A 211 0.97 -1.77 15.10
C GLU A 211 2.12 -1.78 14.08
N SER A 212 1.83 -2.23 12.86
CA SER A 212 2.77 -2.25 11.74
C SER A 212 3.25 -0.84 11.35
N ILE A 213 2.34 0.14 11.32
CA ILE A 213 2.66 1.54 11.03
C ILE A 213 3.59 2.12 12.11
N ILE A 214 3.28 1.86 13.39
CA ILE A 214 4.09 2.33 14.52
C ILE A 214 5.48 1.70 14.48
N ALA A 215 5.58 0.37 14.31
CA ALA A 215 6.85 -0.33 14.20
C ALA A 215 7.69 0.19 13.02
N MET A 216 7.06 0.39 11.85
CA MET A 216 7.72 0.98 10.68
C MET A 216 8.25 2.38 10.98
N ALA A 217 7.46 3.22 11.66
CA ALA A 217 7.85 4.58 11.98
C ALA A 217 9.03 4.65 12.95
N TYR A 218 9.03 3.81 13.99
CA TYR A 218 10.19 3.66 14.88
C TYR A 218 11.44 3.24 14.11
N ASP A 219 11.35 2.23 13.23
CA ASP A 219 12.49 1.81 12.41
C ASP A 219 13.00 2.91 11.47
N ILE A 220 12.11 3.68 10.85
CA ILE A 220 12.49 4.82 10.00
C ILE A 220 13.30 5.86 10.81
N ILE A 221 12.92 6.10 12.07
CA ILE A 221 13.61 7.05 12.95
C ILE A 221 14.94 6.47 13.43
N GLU A 222 14.96 5.21 13.87
CA GLU A 222 16.18 4.57 14.38
C GLU A 222 17.24 4.35 13.31
N ARG A 223 16.82 4.20 12.05
CA ARG A 223 17.71 4.04 10.89
C ARG A 223 18.14 5.37 10.26
N ASP A 224 17.90 6.50 10.94
CA ASP A 224 18.23 7.86 10.50
C ASP A 224 17.60 8.27 9.15
N MET A 225 16.48 7.64 8.79
CA MET A 225 15.74 7.96 7.57
C MET A 225 14.78 9.14 7.78
N ALA A 226 14.36 9.38 9.03
CA ALA A 226 13.68 10.59 9.50
C ALA A 226 14.45 11.20 10.69
N PRO A 227 14.35 12.53 10.91
CA PRO A 227 15.06 13.17 12.01
C PRO A 227 14.55 12.69 13.37
N LYS A 228 15.47 12.44 14.30
CA LYS A 228 15.18 12.24 15.72
C LYS A 228 14.84 13.58 16.36
N GLN A 229 13.61 13.72 16.86
CA GLN A 229 13.19 14.94 17.55
C GLN A 229 13.79 15.01 18.95
N LYS A 230 13.92 16.22 19.51
CA LYS A 230 14.49 16.43 20.86
C LYS A 230 13.79 15.61 21.95
N ASN A 231 12.48 15.40 21.81
CA ASN A 231 11.63 14.71 22.78
C ASN A 231 11.36 13.25 22.41
N TYR A 232 12.09 12.70 21.43
CA TYR A 232 11.94 11.33 20.98
C TYR A 232 12.36 10.35 22.07
N ARG A 233 11.51 9.35 22.36
CA ARG A 233 11.66 8.43 23.50
C ARG A 233 12.20 7.06 23.11
N GLY A 234 12.37 6.80 21.82
CA GLY A 234 12.70 5.46 21.31
C GLY A 234 11.46 4.55 21.28
N PRO A 235 11.59 3.36 20.67
CA PRO A 235 10.54 2.36 20.70
C PRO A 235 10.23 1.91 22.14
N PRO A 236 8.96 1.58 22.46
CA PRO A 236 8.62 1.04 23.76
C PRO A 236 9.41 -0.25 24.03
N ILE A 237 9.89 -0.41 25.26
CA ILE A 237 10.53 -1.65 25.70
C ILE A 237 9.41 -2.69 25.87
N ILE A 238 9.44 -3.73 25.04
CA ILE A 238 8.52 -4.88 25.08
C ILE A 238 9.12 -5.95 25.98
#